data_AF-A0AAW2ZRT8-F1
#
_entry.id   AF-A0AAW2ZRT8-F1
#
_cell.length_a   1.000
_cell.length_b   1.000
_cell.length_c   1.000
_cell.angle_alpha   90.00
_cell.angle_beta   90.00
_cell.angle_gamma   90.00
#
_symmetry.space_group_name_H-M   'P 1'
#
loop_
_entity.id
_entity.type
_entity.pdbx_description
1 polymer ?
#
loop_
_entity_poly.entity_id
_entity_poly.type
_entity_poly.pdbx_seq_one_letter_code
_entity_poly.pdbx_strand_id
1 'polypeptide(L)'
;MKKYTCPFDNQCSSEGYTERELYDHCPRAHGRTNACLVCPICAHEKNEHYERGSAPYGFFSHLLNKHAPPNVIEEMRLRGKHSQMPTYSFALVVCRHPITKKYLLVEEGSDVGWWLPGGRVDPGEHFVEAAVRETLEEGGIDVELRGVLKVEYRAYDKGGARQRIIFYAEPKDINQKPKDFSDYESNGAEWVGFNEMIQDLDSKKKRLRADEPLIWFRYVEEGGTIHPMDLIGYRA
;
A
#
# COMPACT_ATOMS: atom_id res chain seq x y z
N MET A 1 11.05 -37.19 27.26
CA MET A 1 11.49 -35.94 26.60
C MET A 1 12.88 -35.60 27.08
N LYS A 2 13.75 -35.10 26.20
CA LYS A 2 15.07 -34.59 26.60
C LYS A 2 14.91 -33.38 27.51
N LYS A 3 15.83 -33.23 28.46
CA LYS A 3 15.86 -32.14 29.42
C LYS A 3 17.21 -31.43 29.36
N TYR A 4 17.18 -30.10 29.49
CA TYR A 4 18.33 -29.21 29.30
C TYR A 4 18.49 -28.28 30.50
N THR A 5 19.75 -27.87 30.73
CA THR A 5 20.14 -26.91 31.77
C THR A 5 20.35 -25.53 31.17
N CYS A 6 20.02 -24.48 31.92
CA CYS A 6 20.27 -23.10 31.49
C CYS A 6 21.79 -22.87 31.31
N PRO A 7 22.26 -22.30 30.18
CA PRO A 7 23.70 -22.09 29.96
C PRO A 7 24.25 -20.82 30.64
N PHE A 8 23.43 -20.03 31.33
CA PHE A 8 23.86 -18.86 32.11
C PHE A 8 24.27 -19.30 33.53
N ASP A 9 25.22 -20.23 33.62
CA ASP A 9 25.68 -20.89 34.85
C ASP A 9 26.01 -19.94 36.02
N ASN A 10 26.58 -18.77 35.74
CA ASN A 10 26.94 -17.76 36.73
C ASN A 10 25.76 -16.91 37.24
N GLN A 11 24.57 -17.05 36.62
CA GLN A 11 23.38 -16.24 36.91
C GLN A 11 22.12 -17.10 37.13
N CYS A 12 22.18 -18.40 36.82
CA CYS A 12 21.03 -19.31 36.82
C CYS A 12 21.47 -20.74 37.06
N SER A 13 20.82 -21.41 38.02
CA SER A 13 21.00 -22.85 38.26
C SER A 13 19.79 -23.68 37.81
N SER A 14 18.88 -23.10 37.02
CA SER A 14 17.66 -23.80 36.60
C SER A 14 17.95 -24.88 35.55
N GLU A 15 17.34 -26.04 35.75
CA GLU A 15 17.52 -27.24 34.92
C GLU A 15 16.20 -27.97 34.68
N GLY A 16 16.24 -29.06 33.92
CA GLY A 16 15.05 -29.88 33.68
C GLY A 16 14.11 -29.31 32.61
N TYR A 17 14.57 -28.39 31.77
CA TYR A 17 13.75 -27.77 30.73
C TYR A 17 13.63 -28.64 29.48
N THR A 18 12.43 -28.76 28.93
CA THR A 18 12.27 -29.09 27.50
C THR A 18 12.89 -28.00 26.64
N GLU A 19 13.12 -28.27 25.35
CA GLU A 19 13.60 -27.26 24.39
C GLU A 19 12.71 -26.02 24.38
N ARG A 20 11.39 -26.19 24.40
CA ARG A 20 10.42 -25.10 24.42
C ARG A 20 10.52 -24.24 25.68
N GLU A 21 10.62 -24.88 26.84
CA GLU A 21 10.75 -24.18 28.12
C GLU A 21 12.09 -23.44 28.22
N LEU A 22 13.18 -24.02 27.68
CA LEU A 22 14.48 -23.37 27.65
C LEU A 22 14.49 -22.14 26.73
N TYR A 23 13.87 -22.26 25.54
CA TYR A 23 13.65 -21.15 24.61
C TYR A 23 12.90 -19.99 25.26
N ASP A 24 11.82 -20.28 26.01
CA ASP A 24 11.02 -19.25 26.68
C ASP A 24 11.72 -18.68 27.93
N HIS A 25 12.47 -19.50 28.67
CA HIS A 25 13.16 -19.10 29.90
C HIS A 25 14.29 -18.10 29.64
N CYS A 26 15.19 -18.41 28.70
CA CYS A 26 16.44 -17.68 28.55
C CYS A 26 16.26 -16.16 28.31
N PRO A 27 15.47 -15.69 27.32
CA PRO A 27 15.28 -14.25 27.11
C PRO A 27 14.51 -13.58 28.26
N ARG A 28 13.63 -14.31 28.97
CA ARG A 28 12.87 -13.75 30.11
C ARG A 28 13.74 -13.55 31.34
N ALA A 29 14.58 -14.54 31.67
CA ALA A 29 15.45 -14.49 32.84
C ALA A 29 16.72 -13.66 32.60
N HIS A 30 17.26 -13.72 31.37
CA HIS A 30 18.61 -13.23 31.06
C HIS A 30 18.65 -12.14 29.99
N GLY A 31 17.51 -11.60 29.55
CA GLY A 31 17.41 -10.68 28.41
C GLY A 31 18.23 -9.39 28.51
N ARG A 32 18.78 -9.06 29.68
CA ARG A 32 19.71 -7.94 29.90
C ARG A 32 21.18 -8.28 29.64
N THR A 33 21.50 -9.55 29.41
CA THR A 33 22.86 -10.07 29.23
C THR A 33 23.06 -10.50 27.79
N ASN A 34 23.89 -9.79 27.02
CA ASN A 34 24.30 -10.23 25.69
C ASN A 34 25.52 -11.16 25.80
N ALA A 35 25.28 -12.45 26.01
CA ALA A 35 26.35 -13.43 26.20
C ALA A 35 26.57 -14.28 24.95
N CYS A 36 27.83 -14.67 24.74
CA CYS A 36 28.20 -15.68 23.78
C CYS A 36 28.31 -17.04 24.47
N LEU A 37 27.23 -17.82 24.45
CA LEU A 37 27.14 -19.10 25.16
C LEU A 37 27.09 -20.28 24.19
N VAL A 38 27.46 -21.46 24.69
CA VAL A 38 27.24 -22.74 24.01
C VAL A 38 25.77 -23.12 24.19
N CYS A 39 25.09 -23.46 23.10
CA CYS A 39 23.69 -23.89 23.16
C CYS A 39 23.59 -25.33 23.69
N PRO A 40 22.91 -25.58 24.83
CA PRO A 40 22.75 -26.93 25.38
C PRO A 40 21.99 -27.87 24.45
N ILE A 41 21.06 -27.33 23.66
CA ILE A 41 20.25 -28.11 22.71
C ILE A 41 21.15 -28.58 21.55
N CYS A 42 21.83 -27.67 20.85
CA CYS A 42 22.73 -28.04 19.75
C CYS A 42 23.91 -28.92 20.18
N ALA A 43 24.48 -28.66 21.36
CA ALA A 43 25.58 -29.47 21.89
C ALA A 43 25.14 -30.93 22.12
N HIS A 44 23.94 -31.13 22.66
CA HIS A 44 23.37 -32.46 22.83
C HIS A 44 23.12 -33.16 21.49
N GLU A 45 22.72 -32.43 20.45
CA GLU A 45 22.41 -32.99 19.13
C GLU A 45 23.65 -33.31 18.27
N LYS A 46 24.86 -33.01 18.76
CA LYS A 46 26.13 -33.16 18.03
C LYS A 46 26.12 -32.47 16.66
N ASN A 47 25.37 -31.38 16.56
CA ASN A 47 25.21 -30.62 15.33
C ASN A 47 26.31 -29.55 15.28
N GLU A 48 27.07 -29.45 14.17
CA GLU A 48 28.29 -28.62 13.99
C GLU A 48 28.13 -27.13 14.36
N HIS A 49 26.90 -26.69 14.58
CA HIS A 49 26.52 -25.36 15.06
C HIS A 49 26.84 -25.10 16.55
N TYR A 50 27.24 -26.10 17.36
CA TYR A 50 27.50 -25.91 18.80
C TYR A 50 28.64 -24.94 19.10
N GLU A 51 29.67 -24.87 18.25
CA GLU A 51 30.81 -23.96 18.42
C GLU A 51 30.51 -22.51 17.98
N ARG A 52 29.38 -22.28 17.32
CA ARG A 52 28.98 -20.97 16.77
C ARG A 52 27.62 -20.47 17.27
N GLY A 53 27.05 -21.08 18.32
CA GLY A 53 25.74 -20.73 18.90
C GLY A 53 25.61 -19.29 19.43
N SER A 54 26.58 -18.43 19.16
CA SER A 54 26.70 -17.09 19.68
C SER A 54 27.42 -16.09 18.77
N ALA A 55 27.82 -16.45 17.55
CA ALA A 55 28.57 -15.54 16.67
C ALA A 55 27.80 -15.19 15.39
N PRO A 56 27.67 -13.89 15.00
CA PRO A 56 28.04 -12.65 15.70
C PRO A 56 26.91 -11.97 16.49
N TYR A 57 25.69 -12.54 16.52
CA TYR A 57 24.49 -11.84 17.02
C TYR A 57 24.06 -12.23 18.46
N GLY A 58 24.85 -13.04 19.18
CA GLY A 58 24.59 -13.43 20.57
C GLY A 58 23.62 -14.63 20.74
N PHE A 59 23.54 -15.14 21.97
CA PHE A 59 22.83 -16.39 22.29
C PHE A 59 21.31 -16.33 22.04
N PHE A 60 20.65 -15.19 22.29
CA PHE A 60 19.20 -15.07 22.05
C PHE A 60 18.85 -15.10 20.57
N SER A 61 19.67 -14.47 19.71
CA SER A 61 19.50 -14.56 18.27
C SER A 61 19.69 -16.00 17.77
N HIS A 62 20.60 -16.76 18.37
CA HIS A 62 20.71 -18.19 18.07
C HIS A 62 19.44 -18.95 18.46
N LEU A 63 18.93 -18.78 19.69
CA LEU A 63 17.68 -19.43 20.13
C LEU A 63 16.51 -19.07 19.21
N LEU A 64 16.36 -17.79 18.84
CA LEU A 64 15.33 -17.33 17.91
C LEU A 64 15.47 -17.99 16.53
N ASN A 65 16.68 -18.04 15.97
CA ASN A 65 16.88 -18.53 14.60
C ASN A 65 16.90 -20.05 14.47
N LYS A 66 17.22 -20.79 15.55
CA LYS A 66 17.44 -22.25 15.50
C LYS A 66 16.43 -23.06 16.31
N HIS A 67 15.81 -22.46 17.33
CA HIS A 67 14.96 -23.15 18.31
C HIS A 67 13.59 -22.48 18.52
N ALA A 68 13.23 -21.49 17.68
CA ALA A 68 11.90 -20.92 17.70
C ALA A 68 10.83 -21.99 17.44
N PRO A 69 9.63 -21.86 18.04
CA PRO A 69 8.53 -22.77 17.78
C PRO A 69 8.06 -22.61 16.32
N PRO A 70 7.40 -23.63 15.72
CA PRO A 70 7.03 -23.62 14.31
C PRO A 70 6.25 -22.37 13.85
N ASN A 71 5.35 -21.85 14.69
CA ASN A 71 4.58 -20.65 14.38
C ASN A 71 5.46 -19.38 14.31
N VAL A 72 6.48 -19.26 15.16
CA VAL A 72 7.41 -18.14 15.15
C VAL A 72 8.39 -18.27 13.98
N ILE A 73 8.85 -19.49 13.67
CA ILE A 73 9.65 -19.75 12.46
C ILE A 73 8.88 -19.32 11.21
N GLU A 74 7.59 -19.67 11.12
CA GLU A 74 6.74 -19.30 10.00
C GLU A 74 6.56 -17.78 9.91
N GLU A 75 6.32 -17.12 11.04
CA GLU A 75 6.24 -15.65 11.10
C GLU A 75 7.55 -14.97 10.68
N MET A 76 8.70 -15.48 11.16
CA MET A 76 10.02 -14.96 10.78
C MET A 76 10.32 -15.17 9.29
N ARG A 77 9.92 -16.31 8.71
CA ARG A 77 10.02 -16.56 7.26
C ARG A 77 9.17 -15.58 6.47
N LEU A 78 7.97 -15.26 6.94
CA LEU A 78 7.12 -14.25 6.32
C LEU A 78 7.76 -12.86 6.38
N ARG A 79 8.35 -12.48 7.52
CA ARG A 79 9.06 -11.18 7.70
C ARG A 79 10.35 -11.07 6.87
N GLY A 80 11.09 -12.17 6.71
CA GLY A 80 12.37 -12.23 5.98
C GLY A 80 12.23 -12.29 4.46
N LYS A 81 11.02 -12.51 3.93
CA LYS A 81 10.75 -12.32 2.50
C LYS A 81 10.71 -10.82 2.23
N HIS A 82 11.83 -10.27 1.73
CA HIS A 82 11.75 -9.01 0.99
C HIS A 82 10.68 -9.18 -0.09
N SER A 83 9.71 -8.27 -0.14
CA SER A 83 8.67 -8.37 -1.14
C SER A 83 9.30 -8.27 -2.53
N GLN A 84 9.11 -9.30 -3.33
CA GLN A 84 9.46 -9.27 -4.76
C GLN A 84 8.39 -8.54 -5.58
N MET A 85 7.30 -8.08 -4.94
CA MET A 85 6.19 -7.43 -5.63
C MET A 85 6.30 -5.91 -5.47
N PRO A 86 6.26 -5.14 -6.57
CA PRO A 86 6.33 -3.68 -6.50
C PRO A 86 5.07 -3.08 -5.86
N THR A 87 5.19 -1.86 -5.35
CA THR A 87 4.02 -1.04 -5.01
C THR A 87 3.43 -0.48 -6.29
N TYR A 88 2.13 -0.71 -6.50
CA TYR A 88 1.38 -0.16 -7.62
C TYR A 88 0.78 1.19 -7.24
N SER A 89 1.29 2.26 -7.85
CA SER A 89 0.86 3.64 -7.64
C SER A 89 -0.10 4.09 -8.73
N PHE A 90 -1.20 4.74 -8.35
CA PHE A 90 -2.24 5.25 -9.25
C PHE A 90 -2.65 6.67 -8.85
N ALA A 91 -2.89 7.53 -9.82
CA ALA A 91 -3.52 8.83 -9.62
C ALA A 91 -4.93 8.82 -10.22
N LEU A 92 -5.91 9.39 -9.52
CA LEU A 92 -7.27 9.59 -10.02
C LEU A 92 -7.64 11.06 -9.87
N VAL A 93 -8.38 11.61 -10.81
CA VAL A 93 -8.72 13.04 -10.83
C VAL A 93 -10.23 13.24 -10.86
N VAL A 94 -10.71 13.99 -9.88
CA VAL A 94 -12.07 14.53 -9.86
C VAL A 94 -11.98 15.95 -10.40
N CYS A 95 -12.09 16.09 -11.71
CA CYS A 95 -12.05 17.39 -12.38
C CYS A 95 -13.45 17.98 -12.46
N ARG A 96 -13.67 19.17 -11.88
CA ARG A 96 -14.95 19.86 -11.88
C ARG A 96 -14.82 21.23 -12.54
N HIS A 97 -15.68 21.50 -13.50
CA HIS A 97 -15.74 22.80 -14.13
C HIS A 97 -16.26 23.87 -13.13
N PRO A 98 -15.52 24.97 -12.90
CA PRO A 98 -15.82 25.91 -11.81
C PRO A 98 -17.13 26.69 -12.00
N ILE A 99 -17.54 26.93 -13.26
CA ILE A 99 -18.79 27.65 -13.59
C ILE A 99 -19.98 26.70 -13.73
N THR A 100 -19.94 25.76 -14.68
CA THR A 100 -21.06 24.84 -14.98
C THR A 100 -21.30 23.79 -13.89
N LYS A 101 -20.33 23.60 -12.98
CA LYS A 101 -20.35 22.62 -11.90
C LYS A 101 -20.41 21.16 -12.36
N LYS A 102 -20.22 20.93 -13.66
CA LYS A 102 -20.12 19.59 -14.27
C LYS A 102 -18.76 18.96 -14.00
N TYR A 103 -18.70 17.64 -14.01
CA TYR A 103 -17.51 16.84 -13.81
C TYR A 103 -17.05 16.21 -15.12
N LEU A 104 -15.74 16.02 -15.25
CA LEU A 104 -15.16 15.31 -16.39
C LEU A 104 -15.34 13.80 -16.16
N LEU A 105 -15.93 13.11 -17.14
CA LEU A 105 -15.93 11.66 -17.23
C LEU A 105 -15.23 11.24 -18.52
N VAL A 106 -14.47 10.15 -18.45
CA VAL A 106 -13.83 9.51 -19.61
C VAL A 106 -14.52 8.19 -19.91
N GLU A 107 -14.72 7.89 -21.19
CA GLU A 107 -15.19 6.58 -21.65
C GLU A 107 -13.99 5.69 -21.98
N GLU A 108 -13.74 4.68 -21.15
CA GLU A 108 -12.62 3.78 -21.39
C GLU A 108 -12.91 2.83 -22.57
N GLY A 109 -11.85 2.52 -23.32
CA GLY A 109 -11.89 1.59 -24.44
C GLY A 109 -12.29 0.17 -24.02
N SER A 110 -12.58 -0.72 -24.97
CA SER A 110 -12.90 -2.14 -24.69
C SER A 110 -14.17 -2.38 -23.83
N ASP A 111 -15.14 -1.46 -23.88
CA ASP A 111 -16.42 -1.57 -23.14
C ASP A 111 -16.19 -1.85 -21.65
N VAL A 112 -15.28 -1.12 -20.99
CA VAL A 112 -15.16 -1.16 -19.52
C VAL A 112 -16.18 -0.24 -18.87
N GLY A 113 -16.50 0.88 -19.54
CA GLY A 113 -17.48 1.88 -19.10
C GLY A 113 -16.86 3.23 -18.78
N TRP A 114 -17.67 4.13 -18.22
CA TRP A 114 -17.26 5.48 -17.88
C TRP A 114 -16.56 5.52 -16.50
N TRP A 115 -15.50 6.32 -16.37
CA TRP A 115 -14.77 6.51 -15.11
C TRP A 115 -14.26 7.95 -14.97
N LEU A 116 -13.60 8.23 -13.85
CA LEU A 116 -12.73 9.39 -13.67
C LEU A 116 -11.50 9.31 -14.59
N PRO A 117 -10.91 10.43 -15.01
CA PRO A 117 -9.57 10.39 -15.55
C PRO A 117 -8.57 9.83 -14.53
N GLY A 118 -7.62 9.01 -14.98
CA GLY A 118 -6.47 8.64 -14.17
C GLY A 118 -5.90 7.26 -14.44
N GLY A 119 -4.58 7.15 -14.26
CA GLY A 119 -3.81 5.95 -14.57
C GLY A 119 -2.68 5.68 -13.59
N ARG A 120 -1.74 4.85 -14.04
CA ARG A 120 -0.57 4.47 -13.25
C ARG A 120 0.39 5.65 -13.17
N VAL A 121 1.11 5.71 -12.05
CA VAL A 121 2.29 6.57 -11.95
C VAL A 121 3.46 5.83 -12.58
N ASP A 122 4.10 6.45 -13.56
CA ASP A 122 5.23 5.86 -14.28
C ASP A 122 6.54 5.88 -13.46
N PRO A 123 7.53 5.07 -13.82
CA PRO A 123 8.83 5.09 -13.16
C PRO A 123 9.49 6.48 -13.22
N GLY A 124 9.72 7.08 -12.05
CA GLY A 124 10.31 8.42 -11.94
C GLY A 124 9.30 9.56 -11.99
N GLU A 125 8.02 9.26 -12.20
CA GLU A 125 6.92 10.23 -12.22
C GLU A 125 6.36 10.45 -10.80
N HIS A 126 5.95 11.69 -10.52
CA HIS A 126 5.21 12.03 -9.32
C HIS A 126 3.69 11.85 -9.51
N PHE A 127 2.95 11.58 -8.43
CA PHE A 127 1.48 11.43 -8.50
C PHE A 127 0.76 12.62 -9.16
N VAL A 128 1.28 13.83 -8.96
CA VAL A 128 0.73 15.06 -9.54
C VAL A 128 0.96 15.15 -11.05
N GLU A 129 2.10 14.67 -11.53
CA GLU A 129 2.44 14.64 -12.95
C GLU A 129 1.55 13.61 -13.66
N ALA A 130 1.43 12.41 -13.07
CA ALA A 130 0.51 11.38 -13.56
C ALA A 130 -0.93 11.88 -13.64
N ALA A 131 -1.43 12.54 -12.58
CA ALA A 131 -2.78 13.10 -12.57
C ALA A 131 -3.03 14.07 -13.75
N VAL A 132 -2.07 14.98 -14.00
CA VAL A 132 -2.18 15.98 -15.07
C VAL A 132 -2.07 15.32 -16.45
N ARG A 133 -1.08 14.43 -16.63
CA ARG A 133 -0.84 13.70 -17.89
C ARG A 133 -2.06 12.87 -18.29
N GLU A 134 -2.54 12.01 -17.40
CA GLU A 134 -3.68 11.11 -17.66
C GLU A 134 -4.96 11.90 -17.96
N THR A 135 -5.20 13.01 -17.25
CA THR A 135 -6.38 13.86 -17.53
C THR A 135 -6.31 14.50 -18.91
N LEU A 136 -5.11 14.84 -19.38
CA LEU A 136 -4.90 15.38 -20.72
C LEU A 136 -5.04 14.29 -21.79
N GLU A 137 -4.44 13.12 -21.59
CA GLU A 137 -4.44 11.98 -22.53
C GLU A 137 -5.84 11.38 -22.73
N GLU A 138 -6.53 11.07 -21.63
CA GLU A 138 -7.84 10.43 -21.66
C GLU A 138 -8.98 11.44 -21.85
N GLY A 139 -8.87 12.61 -21.21
CA GLY A 139 -9.94 13.61 -21.13
C GLY A 139 -9.79 14.79 -22.09
N GLY A 140 -8.60 15.02 -22.62
CA GLY A 140 -8.29 16.19 -23.44
C GLY A 140 -8.31 17.52 -22.67
N ILE A 141 -8.26 17.50 -21.33
CA ILE A 141 -8.35 18.69 -20.48
C ILE A 141 -7.02 18.93 -19.75
N ASP A 142 -6.44 20.11 -19.89
CA ASP A 142 -5.33 20.54 -19.04
C ASP A 142 -5.90 21.07 -17.71
N VAL A 143 -5.36 20.57 -16.60
CA VAL A 143 -5.94 20.79 -15.27
C VAL A 143 -4.95 21.40 -14.29
N GLU A 144 -5.49 22.20 -13.38
CA GLU A 144 -4.81 22.63 -12.16
C GLU A 144 -5.30 21.80 -10.98
N LEU A 145 -4.39 21.10 -10.31
CA LEU A 145 -4.71 20.33 -9.10
C LEU A 145 -4.94 21.30 -7.94
N ARG A 146 -6.18 21.37 -7.47
CA ARG A 146 -6.62 22.29 -6.40
C ARG A 146 -6.51 21.69 -5.01
N GLY A 147 -6.44 20.36 -4.90
CA GLY A 147 -6.24 19.70 -3.62
C GLY A 147 -6.34 18.18 -3.69
N VAL A 148 -6.28 17.56 -2.53
CA VAL A 148 -6.32 16.11 -2.32
C VAL A 148 -7.63 15.74 -1.64
N LEU A 149 -8.38 14.82 -2.23
CA LEU A 149 -9.60 14.26 -1.65
C LEU A 149 -9.28 13.08 -0.73
N LYS A 150 -8.34 12.23 -1.14
CA LYS A 150 -7.95 11.04 -0.35
C LYS A 150 -6.59 10.50 -0.76
N VAL A 151 -5.86 10.00 0.24
CA VAL A 151 -4.67 9.16 0.07
C VAL A 151 -5.02 7.77 0.58
N GLU A 152 -4.82 6.75 -0.26
CA GLU A 152 -5.10 5.37 0.08
C GLU A 152 -3.82 4.54 0.00
N TYR A 153 -3.62 3.68 1.00
CA TYR A 153 -2.57 2.68 1.02
C TYR A 153 -3.17 1.33 1.43
N ARG A 154 -2.92 0.31 0.62
CA ARG A 154 -3.34 -1.07 0.91
C ARG A 154 -2.16 -2.01 0.69
N ALA A 155 -1.58 -2.51 1.77
CA ALA A 155 -0.58 -3.58 1.71
C ALA A 155 -1.23 -4.91 1.27
N TYR A 156 -0.47 -5.72 0.54
CA TYR A 156 -0.89 -7.08 0.17
C TYR A 156 -0.26 -8.12 1.09
N ASP A 157 -0.99 -9.19 1.39
CA ASP A 157 -0.53 -10.27 2.29
C ASP A 157 0.75 -10.97 1.78
N LYS A 158 0.96 -10.97 0.45
CA LYS A 158 2.14 -11.55 -0.21
C LYS A 158 3.27 -10.54 -0.46
N GLY A 159 3.15 -9.34 0.11
CA GLY A 159 4.07 -8.23 -0.06
C GLY A 159 3.71 -7.29 -1.21
N GLY A 160 4.30 -6.10 -1.19
CA GLY A 160 3.93 -4.98 -2.07
C GLY A 160 2.69 -4.28 -1.54
N ALA A 161 2.22 -3.29 -2.30
CA ALA A 161 1.04 -2.52 -1.93
C ALA A 161 0.36 -1.92 -3.16
N ARG A 162 -0.86 -1.42 -2.97
CA ARG A 162 -1.48 -0.43 -3.84
C ARG A 162 -1.50 0.90 -3.12
N GLN A 163 -1.06 1.95 -3.82
CA GLN A 163 -1.19 3.33 -3.37
C GLN A 163 -2.04 4.09 -4.38
N ARG A 164 -3.03 4.86 -3.90
CA ARG A 164 -3.80 5.77 -4.73
C ARG A 164 -3.86 7.15 -4.12
N ILE A 165 -3.78 8.17 -4.95
CA ILE A 165 -4.15 9.53 -4.55
C ILE A 165 -5.30 9.99 -5.46
N ILE A 166 -6.37 10.47 -4.84
CA ILE A 166 -7.52 11.04 -5.52
C ILE A 166 -7.40 12.56 -5.38
N PHE A 167 -7.20 13.25 -6.50
CA PHE A 167 -7.06 14.69 -6.57
C PHE A 167 -8.40 15.36 -6.91
N TYR A 168 -8.59 16.57 -6.39
CA TYR A 168 -9.58 17.51 -6.91
C TYR A 168 -8.88 18.49 -7.86
N ALA A 169 -9.48 18.72 -9.01
CA ALA A 169 -8.91 19.58 -10.03
C ALA A 169 -9.96 20.45 -10.72
N GLU A 170 -9.48 21.52 -11.36
CA GLU A 170 -10.27 22.38 -12.23
C GLU A 170 -9.54 22.53 -13.57
N PRO A 171 -10.25 22.72 -14.70
CA PRO A 171 -9.61 23.00 -15.97
C PRO A 171 -8.85 24.34 -15.91
N LYS A 172 -7.64 24.40 -16.48
CA LYS A 172 -6.90 25.66 -16.60
C LYS A 172 -7.60 26.63 -17.56
N ASP A 173 -8.16 26.13 -18.66
CA ASP A 173 -9.03 26.87 -19.56
C ASP A 173 -10.47 26.35 -19.46
N ILE A 174 -11.36 27.18 -18.92
CA ILE A 174 -12.79 26.88 -18.77
C ILE A 174 -13.51 26.66 -20.12
N ASN A 175 -12.93 27.07 -21.25
CA ASN A 175 -13.51 26.86 -22.57
C ASN A 175 -12.97 25.60 -23.26
N GLN A 176 -11.99 24.92 -22.67
CA GLN A 176 -11.43 23.69 -23.21
C GLN A 176 -12.52 22.62 -23.24
N LYS A 177 -12.69 22.03 -24.43
CA LYS A 177 -13.68 20.99 -24.64
C LYS A 177 -13.06 19.63 -24.34
N PRO A 178 -13.81 18.70 -23.74
CA PRO A 178 -13.37 17.32 -23.59
C PRO A 178 -13.08 16.69 -24.95
N LYS A 179 -12.15 15.74 -24.95
CA LYS A 179 -11.81 14.90 -26.10
C LYS A 179 -13.07 14.24 -26.69
N ASP A 180 -13.25 14.32 -27.99
CA ASP A 180 -14.42 13.81 -28.71
C ASP A 180 -14.08 12.73 -29.77
N PHE A 181 -12.87 12.19 -29.72
CA PHE A 181 -12.38 11.14 -30.61
C PHE A 181 -11.81 9.96 -29.82
N SER A 182 -11.81 8.80 -30.46
CA SER A 182 -11.28 7.54 -29.90
C SER A 182 -9.82 7.32 -30.31
N ASP A 183 -9.02 6.86 -29.37
CA ASP A 183 -7.65 6.36 -29.57
C ASP A 183 -7.31 5.26 -28.55
N TYR A 184 -6.02 5.03 -28.28
CA TYR A 184 -5.57 4.00 -27.33
C TYR A 184 -5.81 4.36 -25.86
N GLU A 185 -5.99 5.64 -25.54
CA GLU A 185 -6.18 6.12 -24.17
C GLU A 185 -7.65 6.09 -23.77
N SER A 186 -8.55 6.52 -24.66
CA SER A 186 -10.00 6.56 -24.38
C SER A 186 -10.83 6.62 -25.66
N ASN A 187 -12.14 6.35 -25.55
CA ASN A 187 -13.10 6.56 -26.63
C ASN A 187 -13.55 8.02 -26.74
N GLY A 188 -13.29 8.82 -25.70
CA GLY A 188 -13.70 10.21 -25.57
C GLY A 188 -13.98 10.57 -24.12
N ALA A 189 -14.43 11.81 -23.90
CA ALA A 189 -14.77 12.34 -22.60
C ALA A 189 -15.93 13.33 -22.69
N GLU A 190 -16.59 13.59 -21.56
CA GLU A 190 -17.65 14.59 -21.49
C GLU A 190 -17.70 15.32 -20.15
N TRP A 191 -18.27 16.52 -20.18
CA TRP A 191 -18.70 17.24 -18.98
C TRP A 191 -20.13 16.80 -18.60
N VAL A 192 -20.29 16.17 -17.45
CA VAL A 192 -21.58 15.68 -16.95
C VAL A 192 -21.97 16.33 -15.62
N GLY A 193 -23.23 16.74 -15.45
CA GLY A 193 -23.74 17.14 -14.14
C GLY A 193 -23.93 15.93 -13.22
N PHE A 194 -23.82 16.08 -11.89
CA PHE A 194 -24.01 14.94 -10.98
C PHE A 194 -25.39 14.29 -11.13
N ASN A 195 -26.47 15.08 -11.10
CA ASN A 195 -27.83 14.57 -11.29
C ASN A 195 -28.08 14.02 -12.70
N GLU A 196 -27.45 14.61 -13.71
CA GLU A 196 -27.49 14.14 -15.10
C GLU A 196 -26.84 12.75 -15.21
N MET A 197 -25.68 12.54 -14.57
CA MET A 197 -25.03 11.24 -14.49
C MET A 197 -25.94 10.21 -13.81
N ILE A 198 -26.57 10.54 -12.67
CA ILE A 198 -27.53 9.62 -12.02
C ILE A 198 -28.65 9.19 -12.98
N GLN A 199 -29.25 10.14 -13.70
CA GLN A 199 -30.30 9.84 -14.67
C GLN A 199 -29.80 8.95 -15.82
N ASP A 200 -28.59 9.20 -16.32
CA ASP A 200 -27.96 8.38 -17.35
C ASP A 200 -27.68 6.94 -16.86
N LEU A 201 -27.34 6.76 -15.58
CA LEU A 201 -27.15 5.44 -14.97
C LEU A 201 -28.49 4.72 -14.74
N ASP A 202 -29.50 5.42 -14.19
CA ASP A 202 -30.84 4.86 -13.93
C ASP A 202 -31.53 4.40 -15.22
N SER A 203 -31.39 5.20 -16.28
CA SER A 203 -31.89 4.88 -17.62
C SER A 203 -31.02 3.88 -18.39
N LYS A 204 -29.88 3.47 -17.84
CA LYS A 204 -28.86 2.61 -18.47
C LYS A 204 -28.30 3.18 -19.77
N LYS A 205 -28.40 4.50 -19.97
CA LYS A 205 -27.72 5.21 -21.07
C LYS A 205 -26.20 5.19 -20.89
N LYS A 206 -25.72 5.20 -19.64
CA LYS A 206 -24.31 5.01 -19.28
C LYS A 206 -24.13 3.85 -18.32
N ARG A 207 -22.94 3.27 -18.34
CA ARG A 207 -22.46 2.28 -17.36
C ARG A 207 -21.12 2.74 -16.83
N LEU A 208 -20.96 2.82 -15.52
CA LEU A 208 -19.65 3.10 -14.92
C LEU A 208 -18.79 1.84 -14.92
N ARG A 209 -17.47 2.01 -15.04
CA ARG A 209 -16.52 0.90 -14.83
C ARG A 209 -16.48 0.48 -13.34
N ALA A 210 -16.68 1.41 -12.40
CA ALA A 210 -17.01 1.17 -10.98
C ALA A 210 -17.52 2.46 -10.30
N ASP A 211 -17.78 2.40 -9.00
CA ASP A 211 -18.54 3.42 -8.26
C ASP A 211 -17.76 4.70 -7.94
N GLU A 212 -16.45 4.77 -8.21
CA GLU A 212 -15.61 5.93 -7.91
C GLU A 212 -16.22 7.28 -8.36
N PRO A 213 -16.72 7.46 -9.60
CA PRO A 213 -17.38 8.71 -10.00
C PRO A 213 -18.60 9.06 -9.13
N LEU A 214 -19.47 8.09 -8.85
CA LEU A 214 -20.64 8.29 -8.01
C LEU A 214 -20.27 8.70 -6.58
N ILE A 215 -19.26 8.05 -6.01
CA ILE A 215 -18.76 8.33 -4.66
C ILE A 215 -18.18 9.74 -4.58
N TRP A 216 -17.29 10.08 -5.52
CA TRP A 216 -16.53 11.32 -5.43
C TRP A 216 -17.31 12.55 -5.87
N PHE A 217 -18.16 12.44 -6.90
CA PHE A 217 -19.01 13.57 -7.29
C PHE A 217 -19.99 13.90 -6.16
N ARG A 218 -20.61 12.88 -5.54
CA ARG A 218 -21.46 13.07 -4.36
C ARG A 218 -20.70 13.75 -3.22
N TYR A 219 -19.50 13.25 -2.89
CA TYR A 219 -18.68 13.81 -1.82
C TYR A 219 -18.39 15.30 -2.04
N VAL A 220 -18.06 15.71 -3.26
CA VAL A 220 -17.82 17.12 -3.60
C VAL A 220 -19.11 17.94 -3.58
N GLU A 221 -20.23 17.42 -4.10
CA GLU A 221 -21.54 18.10 -4.06
C GLU A 221 -22.05 18.31 -2.62
N GLU A 222 -21.75 17.39 -1.71
CA GLU A 222 -22.12 17.47 -0.29
C GLU A 222 -21.17 18.38 0.54
N GLY A 223 -20.22 19.07 -0.11
CA GLY A 223 -19.28 19.97 0.56
C GLY A 223 -18.15 19.24 1.30
N GLY A 224 -17.78 18.05 0.82
CA GLY A 224 -16.66 17.28 1.33
C GLY A 224 -15.35 18.08 1.36
N THR A 225 -14.47 17.72 2.28
CA THR A 225 -13.20 18.44 2.47
C THR A 225 -12.25 18.17 1.32
N ILE A 226 -11.71 19.25 0.76
CA ILE A 226 -10.60 19.20 -0.20
C ILE A 226 -9.36 19.65 0.55
N HIS A 227 -8.44 18.73 0.80
CA HIS A 227 -7.22 19.03 1.56
C HIS A 227 -6.21 19.76 0.67
N PRO A 228 -5.39 20.67 1.23
CA PRO A 228 -4.37 21.38 0.48
C PRO A 228 -3.31 20.42 -0.10
N MET A 229 -2.69 20.83 -1.21
CA MET A 229 -1.67 20.03 -1.91
C MET A 229 -0.41 19.79 -1.07
N ASP A 230 -0.12 20.66 -0.10
CA ASP A 230 1.02 20.50 0.80
C ASP A 230 0.87 19.31 1.77
N LEU A 231 -0.34 18.75 1.90
CA LEU A 231 -0.61 17.49 2.61
C LEU A 231 0.29 16.36 2.10
N ILE A 232 0.57 16.34 0.80
CA ILE A 232 1.43 15.33 0.16
C ILE A 232 2.84 15.86 -0.13
N GLY A 233 3.24 16.95 0.54
CA GLY A 233 4.55 17.58 0.35
C GLY A 233 4.71 18.32 -0.97
N TYR A 234 3.65 18.49 -1.76
CA TYR A 234 3.69 19.23 -3.01
C TYR A 234 3.41 20.71 -2.76
N ARG A 235 4.34 21.58 -3.16
CA ARG A 235 4.16 23.03 -3.22
C ARG A 235 4.21 23.43 -4.68
N ALA A 236 3.10 24.01 -5.17
CA ALA A 236 3.01 24.59 -6.51
C ALA A 236 3.97 25.79 -6.67
#